data_AF-A0A938IFK8-F1
#
_entry.id   AF-A0A938IFK8-F1
#
_cell.length_a   1.000
_cell.length_b   1.000
_cell.length_c   1.000
_cell.angle_alpha   90.00
_cell.angle_beta   90.00
_cell.angle_gamma   90.00
#
_symmetry.space_group_name_H-M   'P 1'
#
loop_
_entity.id
_entity.type
_entity.pdbx_description
1 polymer ?
#
loop_
_entity_poly.entity_id
_entity_poly.type
_entity_poly.pdbx_seq_one_letter_code
_entity_poly.pdbx_strand_id
1 'polypeptide(L)'
;MSGHDEHKNFNANKIFLWLFIFTAVEVAWGILGHKWHVGKPLLWGGLLFFALLKGVLILQYFMHFRFEGWIVKGLIAPTPILIAVIITVLSPDVACNGKLNNNIGTSFDPKTGQIVELPEVAARKGVLPHNAPAPKGADAGGAAH
;
A
#
# COMPACT_ATOMS: atom_id res chain seq x y z
N MET A 1 -19.81 -12.37 -54.52
CA MET A 1 -19.27 -12.81 -53.21
C MET A 1 -18.15 -11.85 -52.82
N SER A 2 -18.45 -10.91 -51.93
CA SER A 2 -17.47 -9.98 -51.36
C SER A 2 -17.75 -9.96 -49.86
N GLY A 3 -17.19 -10.95 -49.16
CA GLY A 3 -17.18 -10.99 -47.71
C GLY A 3 -16.33 -9.83 -47.22
N HIS A 4 -16.99 -8.76 -46.77
CA HIS A 4 -16.33 -7.80 -45.89
C HIS A 4 -16.23 -8.49 -44.54
N ASP A 5 -15.08 -9.13 -44.31
CA ASP A 5 -14.66 -9.59 -43.00
C ASP A 5 -14.54 -8.36 -42.09
N GLU A 6 -15.65 -8.07 -41.42
CA GLU A 6 -15.78 -7.11 -40.34
C GLU A 6 -14.98 -7.67 -39.16
N HIS A 7 -13.65 -7.61 -39.27
CA HIS A 7 -12.75 -7.96 -38.19
C HIS A 7 -13.03 -7.02 -37.04
N LYS A 8 -13.78 -7.56 -36.08
CA LYS A 8 -14.09 -7.06 -34.74
C LYS A 8 -12.79 -6.86 -33.95
N ASN A 9 -11.92 -5.98 -34.42
CA ASN A 9 -10.76 -5.43 -33.72
C ASN A 9 -11.32 -4.57 -32.59
N PHE A 10 -11.73 -5.24 -31.53
CA PHE A 10 -12.49 -4.69 -30.43
C PHE A 10 -11.59 -3.73 -29.63
N ASN A 11 -11.54 -2.47 -30.08
CA ASN A 11 -11.29 -1.21 -29.37
C ASN A 11 -10.19 -1.12 -28.29
N ALA A 12 -9.28 -2.08 -28.16
CA ALA A 12 -8.16 -2.03 -27.22
C ALA A 12 -7.30 -0.78 -27.43
N ASN A 13 -6.94 -0.50 -28.69
CA ASN A 13 -6.16 0.70 -29.04
C ASN A 13 -6.91 2.00 -28.72
N LYS A 14 -8.24 2.03 -28.86
CA LYS A 14 -9.06 3.21 -28.56
C LYS A 14 -9.13 3.49 -27.06
N ILE A 15 -9.24 2.45 -26.25
CA ILE A 15 -9.32 2.56 -24.79
C ILE A 15 -7.94 2.89 -24.21
N PHE A 16 -6.89 2.25 -24.72
CA PHE A 16 -5.51 2.60 -24.41
C PHE A 16 -5.19 4.07 -24.72
N LEU A 17 -5.64 4.57 -25.88
CA LEU A 17 -5.48 5.99 -26.24
C LEU A 17 -6.22 6.91 -25.27
N TRP A 18 -7.45 6.55 -24.86
CA TRP A 18 -8.20 7.30 -23.84
C TRP A 18 -7.50 7.32 -22.49
N LEU A 19 -6.97 6.19 -22.04
CA LEU A 19 -6.16 6.06 -20.82
C LEU A 19 -4.90 6.94 -20.87
N PHE A 20 -4.23 6.96 -22.02
CA PHE A 20 -3.07 7.79 -22.25
C PHE A 20 -3.42 9.28 -22.18
N ILE A 21 -4.49 9.71 -22.84
CA ILE A 21 -4.97 11.10 -22.80
C ILE A 21 -5.34 11.51 -21.38
N PHE A 22 -6.09 10.68 -20.65
CA PHE A 22 -6.43 10.95 -19.25
C PHE A 22 -5.18 11.09 -18.37
N THR A 23 -4.11 10.34 -18.68
CA THR A 23 -2.84 10.45 -17.97
C THR A 23 -2.08 11.72 -18.29
N ALA A 24 -2.05 12.11 -19.56
CA ALA A 24 -1.47 13.39 -19.96
C ALA A 24 -2.22 14.57 -19.33
N VAL A 25 -3.56 14.54 -19.31
CA VAL A 25 -4.41 15.58 -18.70
C VAL A 25 -4.22 15.64 -17.19
N GLU A 26 -4.14 14.50 -16.49
CA GLU A 26 -3.90 14.46 -15.04
C GLU A 26 -2.54 15.04 -14.67
N VAL A 27 -1.49 14.67 -15.40
CA VAL A 27 -0.13 15.21 -15.18
C VAL A 27 -0.11 16.71 -15.47
N ALA A 28 -0.75 17.14 -16.55
CA ALA A 28 -0.90 18.57 -16.85
C ALA A 28 -1.65 19.29 -15.71
N TRP A 29 -2.75 18.73 -15.21
CA TRP A 29 -3.50 19.28 -14.07
C TRP A 29 -2.66 19.38 -12.80
N GLY A 30 -1.86 18.35 -12.49
CA GLY A 30 -0.95 18.37 -11.34
C GLY A 30 0.12 19.46 -11.46
N ILE A 31 0.76 19.58 -12.63
CA ILE A 31 1.82 20.56 -12.86
C ILE A 31 1.26 21.99 -12.93
N LEU A 32 0.17 22.21 -13.68
CA LEU A 32 -0.42 23.52 -13.87
C LEU A 32 -1.11 24.00 -12.58
N GLY A 33 -1.83 23.12 -11.90
CA GLY A 33 -2.46 23.41 -10.61
C GLY A 33 -1.44 23.77 -9.53
N HIS A 34 -0.28 23.11 -9.53
CA HIS A 34 0.82 23.45 -8.62
C HIS A 34 1.43 24.82 -8.97
N LYS A 35 1.63 25.14 -10.25
CA LYS A 35 2.16 26.45 -10.68
C LYS A 35 1.20 27.61 -10.37
N TRP A 36 -0.11 27.40 -10.50
CA TRP A 36 -1.12 28.43 -10.26
C TRP A 36 -1.55 28.61 -8.80
N HIS A 37 -0.89 27.93 -7.84
CA HIS A 37 -1.28 27.96 -6.42
C HIS A 37 -2.77 27.65 -6.20
N VAL A 38 -3.30 26.75 -7.03
CA VAL A 38 -4.66 26.26 -6.87
C VAL A 38 -4.73 25.56 -5.51
N GLY A 39 -5.74 25.88 -4.70
CA GLY A 39 -5.85 25.39 -3.33
C GLY A 39 -5.61 23.87 -3.25
N LYS A 40 -4.78 23.44 -2.28
CA LYS A 40 -4.43 22.03 -2.01
C LYS A 40 -5.62 21.06 -2.12
N PRO A 41 -6.81 21.34 -1.55
CA PRO A 41 -7.94 20.40 -1.66
C PRO A 41 -8.47 20.25 -3.09
N LEU A 42 -8.41 21.29 -3.93
CA LEU A 42 -8.91 21.23 -5.30
C LEU A 42 -7.96 20.45 -6.22
N LEU A 43 -6.65 20.58 -6.00
CA LEU A 43 -5.64 19.76 -6.65
C LEU A 43 -5.84 18.28 -6.36
N TRP A 44 -5.99 17.95 -5.07
CA TRP A 44 -6.22 16.58 -4.62
C TRP A 44 -7.55 16.02 -5.10
N GLY A 45 -8.63 16.81 -5.04
CA GLY A 45 -9.95 16.41 -5.54
C GLY A 45 -9.96 16.14 -7.04
N GLY A 46 -9.30 16.99 -7.83
CA GLY A 46 -9.15 16.80 -9.27
C GLY A 46 -8.35 15.54 -9.61
N LEU A 47 -7.21 15.32 -8.94
CA LEU A 47 -6.42 14.09 -9.10
C LEU A 47 -7.23 12.85 -8.76
N LEU A 48 -7.95 12.85 -7.63
CA LEU A 48 -8.77 11.73 -7.20
C LEU A 48 -9.89 11.44 -8.21
N PHE A 49 -10.54 12.48 -8.75
CA PHE A 49 -11.58 12.33 -9.75
C PHE A 49 -11.05 11.71 -11.06
N PHE A 50 -9.89 12.17 -11.54
CA PHE A 50 -9.23 11.58 -12.71
C PHE A 50 -8.80 10.13 -12.47
N ALA A 51 -8.30 9.82 -11.27
CA ALA A 51 -7.96 8.45 -10.88
C ALA A 51 -9.20 7.53 -10.88
N LEU A 52 -10.34 8.00 -10.38
CA LEU A 52 -11.60 7.24 -10.42
C LEU A 52 -12.08 6.99 -11.85
N LEU A 53 -12.05 8.01 -12.71
CA LEU A 53 -12.42 7.85 -14.13
C LEU A 53 -11.54 6.81 -14.83
N LYS A 54 -10.22 6.87 -14.62
CA LYS A 54 -9.30 5.85 -15.15
C LYS A 54 -9.63 4.46 -14.60
N GLY A 55 -9.91 4.37 -13.29
CA GLY A 55 -10.33 3.12 -12.66
C GLY A 55 -11.56 2.52 -13.33
N VAL A 56 -12.57 3.34 -13.64
CA VAL A 56 -13.78 2.92 -14.37
C VAL A 56 -13.45 2.49 -15.79
N LEU A 57 -12.61 3.22 -16.53
CA LEU A 57 -12.17 2.82 -17.88
C LEU A 57 -11.42 1.47 -17.87
N ILE A 58 -10.55 1.25 -16.87
CA ILE A 58 -9.82 0.00 -16.68
C ILE A 58 -10.79 -1.15 -16.33
N LEU A 59 -11.75 -0.91 -15.43
CA LEU A 59 -12.81 -1.88 -15.11
C LEU A 59 -13.61 -2.25 -16.37
N GLN A 60 -14.02 -1.25 -17.14
CA GLN A 60 -14.78 -1.46 -18.36
C GLN A 60 -13.97 -2.27 -19.40
N TYR A 61 -12.66 -2.02 -19.46
CA TYR A 61 -11.73 -2.61 -20.44
C TYR A 61 -11.28 -4.03 -20.09
N PHE A 62 -10.60 -4.20 -18.96
CA PHE A 62 -10.02 -5.48 -18.55
C PHE A 62 -11.07 -6.46 -18.06
N MET A 63 -12.12 -5.96 -17.42
CA MET A 63 -13.16 -6.81 -16.84
C MET A 63 -14.39 -6.98 -17.72
N HIS A 64 -14.33 -6.55 -18.98
CA HIS A 64 -15.34 -6.82 -20.03
C HIS A 64 -16.75 -7.06 -19.46
N PHE A 65 -17.24 -6.11 -18.62
CA PHE A 65 -18.41 -6.26 -17.74
C PHE A 65 -19.74 -6.53 -18.47
N ARG A 66 -19.65 -6.73 -19.77
CA ARG A 66 -20.70 -7.01 -20.71
C ARG A 66 -21.15 -8.48 -20.69
N PHE A 67 -20.40 -9.44 -20.12
CA PHE A 67 -20.74 -10.87 -20.30
C PHE A 67 -20.71 -11.84 -19.09
N GLU A 68 -20.26 -11.47 -17.88
CA GLU A 68 -20.37 -12.39 -16.72
C GLU A 68 -21.13 -11.78 -15.54
N GLY A 69 -22.06 -12.60 -15.02
CA GLY A 69 -22.87 -12.52 -13.80
C GLY A 69 -23.03 -11.19 -13.06
N TRP A 70 -24.28 -10.79 -12.84
CA TRP A 70 -24.67 -9.74 -11.88
C TRP A 70 -24.03 -9.93 -10.48
N ILE A 71 -23.72 -11.18 -10.12
CA ILE A 71 -23.01 -11.57 -8.89
C ILE A 71 -21.57 -11.03 -8.85
N VAL A 72 -20.81 -11.11 -9.94
CA VAL A 72 -19.41 -10.63 -10.00
C VAL A 72 -19.37 -9.10 -9.93
N LYS A 73 -20.32 -8.42 -10.58
CA LYS A 73 -20.56 -6.97 -10.43
C LYS A 73 -20.83 -6.58 -8.98
N GLY A 74 -21.69 -7.35 -8.31
CA GLY A 74 -22.02 -7.15 -6.90
C GLY A 74 -20.84 -7.36 -5.95
N LEU A 75 -19.86 -8.19 -6.32
CA LEU A 75 -18.68 -8.46 -5.50
C LEU A 75 -17.56 -7.41 -5.66
N ILE A 76 -17.35 -6.90 -6.88
CA ILE A 76 -16.28 -5.94 -7.18
C ILE A 76 -16.66 -4.50 -6.80
N ALA A 77 -17.92 -4.12 -6.98
CA ALA A 77 -18.41 -2.79 -6.61
C ALA A 77 -18.15 -2.38 -5.14
N PRO A 78 -18.35 -3.27 -4.14
CA PRO A 78 -18.06 -2.92 -2.74
C PRO A 78 -16.59 -3.02 -2.39
N THR A 79 -15.74 -3.68 -3.18
CA THR A 79 -14.31 -3.83 -2.85
C THR A 79 -13.58 -2.50 -2.64
N PRO A 80 -13.67 -1.49 -3.53
CA PRO A 80 -13.03 -0.19 -3.30
C PRO A 80 -13.64 0.55 -2.10
N ILE A 81 -14.93 0.37 -1.84
CA ILE A 81 -15.61 0.95 -0.66
C ILE A 81 -15.07 0.30 0.61
N LEU A 82 -14.94 -1.02 0.63
CA LEU A 82 -14.42 -1.79 1.76
C LEU A 82 -12.96 -1.40 2.05
N ILE A 83 -12.13 -1.27 1.01
CA ILE A 83 -10.75 -0.78 1.16
C ILE A 83 -10.73 0.63 1.75
N ALA A 84 -11.58 1.54 1.27
CA ALA A 84 -11.67 2.89 1.81
C ALA A 84 -12.08 2.90 3.30
N VAL A 85 -13.03 2.05 3.69
CA VAL A 85 -13.46 1.89 5.09
C VAL A 85 -12.31 1.35 5.95
N ILE A 86 -11.62 0.29 5.50
CA ILE A 86 -10.47 -0.30 6.19
C ILE A 86 -9.39 0.75 6.41
N ILE A 87 -8.98 1.46 5.35
CA ILE A 87 -7.96 2.52 5.45
C ILE A 87 -8.40 3.60 6.44
N THR A 88 -9.65 4.03 6.41
CA THR A 88 -10.15 5.09 7.30
C THR A 88 -10.16 4.65 8.76
N VAL A 89 -10.59 3.41 9.04
CA VAL A 89 -10.65 2.86 10.41
C VAL A 89 -9.25 2.57 10.96
N LEU A 90 -8.33 2.06 10.15
CA LEU A 90 -6.95 1.76 10.55
C LEU A 90 -6.05 2.99 10.55
N SER A 91 -6.37 4.05 9.80
CA SER A 91 -5.55 5.26 9.73
C SER A 91 -5.22 5.87 11.09
N PRO A 92 -6.16 6.05 12.05
CA PRO A 92 -5.81 6.57 13.37
C PRO A 92 -4.92 5.62 14.17
N ASP A 93 -5.12 4.31 14.06
CA ASP A 93 -4.30 3.31 14.76
C ASP A 93 -2.85 3.34 14.24
N VAL A 94 -2.67 3.32 12.92
CA VAL A 94 -1.35 3.38 12.28
C VAL A 94 -0.68 4.74 12.50
N ALA A 95 -1.42 5.85 12.41
CA ALA A 95 -0.87 7.19 12.54
C ALA A 95 -0.44 7.54 13.99
N CYS A 96 -1.16 7.02 14.98
CA CYS A 96 -0.85 7.26 16.39
C CYS A 96 0.09 6.21 17.00
N ASN A 97 0.48 5.19 16.24
CA ASN A 97 1.39 4.15 16.72
C ASN A 97 2.86 4.58 16.60
N GLY A 98 3.36 5.25 17.64
CA GLY A 98 4.77 5.65 17.75
C GLY A 98 5.76 4.48 17.83
N LYS A 99 5.29 3.23 17.86
CA LYS A 99 6.12 2.02 17.92
C LYS A 99 6.27 1.31 16.57
N LEU A 100 5.75 1.90 15.48
CA LEU A 100 5.78 1.30 14.15
C LEU A 100 7.06 1.60 13.36
N ASN A 101 7.73 2.72 13.69
CA ASN A 101 8.94 3.16 13.01
C ASN A 101 10.17 2.87 13.87
N ASN A 102 10.76 1.70 13.69
CA ASN A 102 11.93 1.23 14.42
C ASN A 102 12.96 0.62 13.49
N ASN A 103 14.22 0.61 13.93
CA ASN A 103 15.31 0.07 13.13
C ASN A 103 15.14 -1.43 12.87
N ILE A 104 15.60 -1.88 11.72
CA ILE A 104 15.67 -3.31 11.38
C ILE A 104 16.59 -3.97 12.41
N GLY A 105 16.12 -5.05 13.03
CA GLY A 105 16.85 -5.69 14.12
C GLY A 105 16.35 -5.31 15.52
N THR A 106 15.17 -4.69 15.64
CA THR A 106 14.46 -4.54 16.92
C THR A 106 13.17 -5.34 16.94
N SER A 107 12.83 -5.95 18.07
CA SER A 107 11.61 -6.72 18.30
C SER A 107 10.76 -6.05 19.38
N PHE A 108 9.44 -6.20 19.29
CA PHE A 108 8.53 -5.78 20.34
C PHE A 108 8.54 -6.81 21.47
N ASP A 109 8.88 -6.38 22.69
CA ASP A 109 8.80 -7.25 23.87
C ASP A 109 7.43 -7.07 24.57
N PRO A 110 6.55 -8.09 24.55
CA PRO A 110 5.22 -8.00 25.15
C PRO A 110 5.24 -7.87 26.68
N LYS A 111 6.37 -8.16 27.36
CA LYS A 111 6.48 -8.07 28.82
C LYS A 111 6.81 -6.66 29.30
N THR A 112 7.70 -5.97 28.60
CA THR A 112 8.14 -4.61 28.93
C THR A 112 7.38 -3.54 28.16
N GLY A 113 6.70 -3.93 27.07
CA GLY A 113 5.99 -3.02 26.18
C GLY A 113 6.92 -2.09 25.40
N GLN A 114 8.23 -2.37 25.40
CA GLN A 114 9.26 -1.58 24.72
C GLN A 114 9.76 -2.30 23.46
N ILE A 115 10.33 -1.51 22.56
CA ILE A 115 11.03 -2.02 21.38
C ILE A 115 12.47 -2.30 21.82
N VAL A 116 12.88 -3.56 21.78
CA VAL A 116 14.21 -4.00 22.21
C VAL A 116 15.04 -4.42 21.00
N GLU A 117 16.35 -4.17 21.01
CA GLU A 117 17.23 -4.72 19.97
C GLU A 117 17.30 -6.25 20.08
N LEU A 118 17.28 -6.94 18.93
CA LEU A 118 17.50 -8.38 18.90
C LEU A 118 18.87 -8.69 19.50
N PRO A 119 19.01 -9.80 20.24
CA PRO A 119 20.25 -10.14 20.94
C PRO A 119 21.45 -10.28 20.00
N GLU A 120 21.26 -10.70 18.75
CA GLU A 120 22.33 -10.75 17.74
C GLU A 120 22.84 -9.35 17.36
N VAL A 121 21.93 -8.38 17.22
CA VAL A 121 22.27 -7.00 16.84
C VAL A 121 22.91 -6.26 18.00
N ALA A 122 22.39 -6.46 19.21
CA ALA A 122 22.97 -5.94 20.45
C ALA A 122 24.40 -6.47 20.66
N ALA A 123 24.62 -7.78 20.44
CA ALA A 123 25.93 -8.41 20.53
C ALA A 123 26.94 -7.87 19.50
N ARG A 124 26.51 -7.61 18.25
CA ARG A 124 27.36 -6.96 17.23
C ARG A 124 27.74 -5.52 17.60
N LYS A 125 26.86 -4.79 18.28
CA LYS A 125 27.10 -3.42 18.75
C LYS A 125 27.86 -3.34 20.08
N GLY A 126 28.17 -4.49 20.71
CA GLY A 126 28.81 -4.53 22.04
C GLY A 126 27.89 -4.02 23.16
N VAL A 127 26.57 -3.97 22.94
CA VAL A 127 25.57 -3.56 23.92
C VAL A 127 24.97 -4.80 24.54
N LEU A 128 24.88 -4.88 25.87
CA LEU A 128 24.26 -6.01 26.56
C LEU A 128 22.76 -6.09 26.17
N PRO A 129 22.27 -7.24 25.70
CA PRO A 129 20.86 -7.36 25.35
C PRO A 129 20.00 -7.18 26.60
N HIS A 130 18.88 -6.48 26.45
CA HIS A 130 17.94 -6.17 27.53
C HIS A 130 17.35 -7.43 28.21
N ASN A 131 17.55 -8.61 27.61
CA ASN A 131 17.12 -9.91 28.13
C ASN A 131 18.25 -10.95 28.02
N ALA A 132 19.49 -10.56 28.36
CA ALA A 132 20.58 -11.51 28.48
C ALA A 132 20.19 -12.58 29.50
N PRO A 133 20.25 -13.89 29.18
CA PRO A 133 20.18 -14.90 30.24
C PRO A 133 21.30 -14.57 31.23
N ALA A 134 20.94 -14.45 32.52
CA ALA A 134 21.90 -14.19 33.58
C ALA A 134 23.12 -15.10 33.37
N PRO A 135 24.36 -14.58 33.43
CA PRO A 135 25.54 -15.41 33.26
C PRO A 135 25.42 -16.54 34.28
N LYS A 136 25.30 -17.78 33.79
CA LYS A 136 25.43 -18.95 34.66
C LYS A 136 26.80 -18.80 35.32
N GLY A 137 26.76 -18.51 36.62
CA GLY A 137 27.93 -18.30 37.43
C GLY A 137 28.90 -19.44 37.23
N ALA A 138 30.15 -19.06 37.10
CA ALA A 138 31.32 -19.90 37.13
C ALA A 138 31.11 -21.14 38.02
N ASP A 139 31.33 -22.31 37.44
CA ASP A 139 31.55 -23.54 38.17
C ASP A 139 32.65 -23.28 39.20
N ALA A 140 32.24 -23.21 40.48
CA ALA A 140 33.13 -23.20 41.63
C ALA A 140 33.73 -24.61 41.78
N GLY A 141 34.74 -24.90 40.97
CA GLY A 141 35.67 -26.00 41.19
C GLY A 141 36.88 -25.49 41.98
N GLY A 142 36.89 -25.71 43.29
CA GLY A 142 38.02 -25.40 44.16
C GLY A 142 37.97 -26.24 45.42
N ALA A 143 38.66 -27.38 45.36
CA ALA A 143 38.74 -28.39 46.41
C ALA A 143 39.28 -27.81 47.73
N ALA A 144 38.62 -28.19 48.83
CA ALA A 144 39.13 -28.03 50.18
C ALA A 144 40.23 -29.07 50.45
N HIS A 145 41.21 -28.60 51.23
CA HIS A 145 42.38 -29.30 51.74
C HIS A 145 42.03 -30.30 52.85
#